data_AF-A0A0D8JEX9-F1
#
_entry.id   AF-A0A0D8JEX9-F1
#
_cell.length_a   1.000
_cell.length_b   1.000
_cell.length_c   1.000
_cell.angle_alpha   90.00
_cell.angle_beta   90.00
_cell.angle_gamma   90.00
#
_symmetry.space_group_name_H-M   'P 1'
#
loop_
_entity.id
_entity.type
_entity.pdbx_description
1 polymer ?
#
loop_
_entity_poly.entity_id
_entity_poly.type
_entity_poly.pdbx_seq_one_letter_code
_entity_poly.pdbx_strand_id
1 'polypeptide(L)'
;MRRIILVVLLFKVCLLYAQMKPNTNLPYNPMPPYLEKITTFGQRCDWSHDGKHLIFLEKTFGDVYEVEVETGILTPLTHHFFHEGFVRALYLANGDILLSGAKTFDATEPWKSRSPENAELWVLKRDLSGPPTPLGVFCKEGPTCSRKQMKIAWTVDDIYMADIVYKNGIPQLSEIDTLVKSENLPEPLNGWRLETQNFRPPFDNELIFNAHFPSVEYEAEVMGIDLQTGKIVNYSQREDRYDEPEGIFPDGKHILVESTRHHPKRGERTTWDYIDLYKLSLDGSAEMERLTFFNEGLKFKATNPVVSDDGRYMAFQYSIVGETTGIGHGILIWDFEKQKQYKKQQNEQ
;
A
#
# COMPACT_ATOMS: atom_id res chain seq x y z
N MET A 1 -51.44 -20.17 54.75
CA MET A 1 -51.05 -20.24 53.31
C MET A 1 -49.93 -19.24 53.06
N ARG A 2 -48.68 -19.69 53.00
CA ARG A 2 -47.50 -18.83 52.84
C ARG A 2 -46.80 -19.26 51.54
N ARG A 3 -46.87 -18.42 50.51
CA ARG A 3 -46.17 -18.61 49.24
C ARG A 3 -44.69 -18.27 49.44
N ILE A 4 -43.81 -19.22 49.14
CA ILE A 4 -42.36 -19.01 49.06
C ILE A 4 -42.07 -18.56 47.64
N ILE A 5 -41.55 -17.34 47.49
CA ILE A 5 -41.04 -16.81 46.22
C ILE A 5 -39.58 -17.25 46.12
N LEU A 6 -39.27 -18.05 45.09
CA LEU A 6 -37.92 -18.46 44.73
C LEU A 6 -37.27 -17.31 43.94
N VAL A 7 -36.26 -16.65 44.52
CA VAL A 7 -35.45 -15.65 43.83
C VAL A 7 -34.31 -16.38 43.13
N VAL A 8 -34.35 -16.44 41.79
CA VAL A 8 -33.24 -16.93 40.97
C VAL A 8 -32.28 -15.77 40.72
N LEU A 9 -31.10 -15.82 41.35
CA LEU A 9 -30.01 -14.89 41.08
C LEU A 9 -29.28 -15.33 39.81
N LEU A 10 -29.52 -14.64 38.69
CA LEU A 10 -28.74 -14.77 37.46
C LEU A 10 -27.44 -13.98 37.61
N PHE A 11 -26.35 -14.66 37.92
CA PHE A 11 -25.00 -14.09 37.81
C PHE A 11 -24.65 -13.94 36.32
N LYS A 12 -24.71 -12.70 35.81
CA LYS A 12 -24.06 -12.34 34.54
C LYS A 12 -22.55 -12.38 34.75
N VAL A 13 -21.91 -13.41 34.22
CA VAL A 13 -20.45 -13.43 34.03
C VAL A 13 -20.13 -12.45 32.90
N CYS A 14 -19.73 -11.22 33.24
CA CYS A 14 -19.04 -10.35 32.31
C CYS A 14 -17.67 -10.96 32.04
N LEU A 15 -17.54 -11.68 30.91
CA LEU A 15 -16.25 -11.99 30.33
C LEU A 15 -15.63 -10.66 29.88
N LEU A 16 -14.78 -10.10 30.74
CA LEU A 16 -13.79 -9.11 30.34
C LEU A 16 -12.88 -9.78 29.32
N TYR A 17 -13.10 -9.52 28.03
CA TYR A 17 -12.05 -9.66 27.03
C TYR A 17 -11.00 -8.61 27.37
N ALA A 18 -10.06 -8.98 28.24
CA ALA A 18 -8.78 -8.29 28.27
C ALA A 18 -8.23 -8.35 26.84
N GLN A 19 -8.02 -7.20 26.21
CA GLN A 19 -7.27 -7.15 24.96
C GLN A 19 -5.96 -7.90 25.21
N MET A 20 -5.81 -9.09 24.62
CA MET A 20 -4.53 -9.78 24.60
C MET A 20 -3.56 -8.76 24.02
N LYS A 21 -2.58 -8.33 24.81
CA LYS A 21 -1.45 -7.57 24.25
C LYS A 21 -0.88 -8.45 23.15
N PRO A 22 -0.97 -8.05 21.87
CA PRO A 22 -0.41 -8.85 20.81
C PRO A 22 1.08 -9.05 21.13
N ASN A 23 1.55 -10.27 20.98
CA ASN A 23 2.98 -10.55 21.10
C ASN A 23 3.65 -9.87 19.89
N THR A 24 4.21 -8.69 20.10
CA THR A 24 4.81 -7.84 19.06
C THR A 24 6.27 -8.19 18.77
N ASN A 25 6.75 -9.34 19.24
CA ASN A 25 8.06 -9.84 18.83
C ASN A 25 7.99 -10.20 17.35
N LEU A 26 8.47 -9.28 16.52
CA LEU A 26 8.60 -9.46 15.09
C LEU A 26 9.41 -10.72 14.77
N PRO A 27 9.21 -11.32 13.58
CA PRO A 27 9.92 -12.55 13.16
C PRO A 27 11.45 -12.47 13.30
N TYR A 28 12.01 -11.27 13.21
CA TYR A 28 13.42 -11.00 13.41
C TYR A 28 13.69 -10.50 14.83
N ASN A 29 14.02 -11.42 15.74
CA ASN A 29 14.48 -11.06 17.09
C ASN A 29 15.73 -11.86 17.48
N PRO A 30 16.92 -11.23 17.57
CA PRO A 30 17.19 -9.81 17.28
C PRO A 30 16.99 -9.47 15.80
N MET A 31 16.70 -8.19 15.49
CA MET A 31 16.63 -7.73 14.09
C MET A 31 18.02 -7.79 13.44
N PRO A 32 18.13 -8.27 12.18
CA PRO A 32 19.40 -8.25 11.48
C PRO A 32 19.86 -6.80 11.23
N PRO A 33 21.16 -6.54 11.05
CA PRO A 33 21.72 -5.18 10.96
C PRO A 33 21.26 -4.38 9.73
N TYR A 34 20.59 -5.03 8.78
CA TYR A 34 20.02 -4.42 7.57
C TYR A 34 18.51 -4.17 7.68
N LEU A 35 17.89 -4.48 8.82
CA LEU A 35 16.47 -4.25 9.08
C LEU A 35 16.30 -3.35 10.30
N GLU A 36 15.58 -2.25 10.11
CA GLU A 36 15.34 -1.26 11.15
C GLU A 36 13.85 -0.97 11.28
N LYS A 37 13.36 -0.84 12.52
CA LYS A 37 11.98 -0.41 12.79
C LYS A 37 11.98 1.10 13.01
N ILE A 38 11.34 1.83 12.11
CA ILE A 38 11.31 3.30 12.11
C ILE A 38 10.16 3.83 12.96
N THR A 39 8.98 3.21 12.84
CA THR A 39 7.80 3.62 13.62
C THR A 39 7.17 2.45 14.35
N THR A 40 6.48 2.75 15.45
CA THR A 40 5.72 1.77 16.23
C THR A 40 4.23 1.73 15.88
N PHE A 41 3.81 2.53 14.90
CA PHE A 41 2.46 2.63 14.37
C PHE A 41 2.51 3.12 12.92
N GLY A 42 1.41 2.97 12.20
CA GLY A 42 1.25 3.51 10.86
C GLY A 42 1.36 2.50 9.74
N GLN A 43 1.00 2.95 8.54
CA GLN A 43 0.77 2.13 7.36
C GLN A 43 0.91 2.94 6.07
N ARG A 44 1.03 2.25 4.92
CA ARG A 44 0.97 2.81 3.56
C ARG A 44 1.97 3.93 3.33
N CYS A 45 3.25 3.67 3.62
CA CYS A 45 4.28 4.69 3.50
C CYS A 45 4.69 4.95 2.04
N ASP A 46 5.27 6.12 1.80
CA ASP A 46 5.93 6.49 0.54
C ASP A 46 7.22 7.29 0.82
N TRP A 47 8.20 7.18 -0.10
CA TRP A 47 9.50 7.81 0.03
C TRP A 47 9.50 9.23 -0.54
N SER A 48 10.03 10.17 0.24
CA SER A 48 10.47 11.47 -0.28
C SER A 48 11.49 11.31 -1.42
N HIS A 49 11.57 12.30 -2.32
CA HIS A 49 12.49 12.27 -3.48
C HIS A 49 13.98 12.29 -3.11
N ASP A 50 14.34 12.80 -1.94
CA ASP A 50 15.72 12.80 -1.46
C ASP A 50 16.06 11.60 -0.56
N GLY A 51 15.09 10.70 -0.33
CA GLY A 51 15.28 9.50 0.49
C GLY A 51 15.49 9.77 1.97
N LYS A 52 15.18 10.98 2.47
CA LYS A 52 15.39 11.34 3.89
C LYS A 52 14.16 11.16 4.76
N HIS A 53 12.98 11.20 4.14
CA HIS A 53 11.70 11.13 4.82
C HIS A 53 10.79 10.05 4.25
N LEU A 54 9.94 9.52 5.12
CA LEU A 54 8.80 8.68 4.76
C LEU A 54 7.52 9.40 5.16
N ILE A 55 6.60 9.56 4.21
CA ILE A 55 5.20 9.92 4.51
C ILE A 55 4.42 8.63 4.80
N PHE A 56 3.48 8.65 5.74
CA PHE A 56 2.65 7.49 6.08
C PHE A 56 1.35 7.90 6.76
N LEU A 57 0.39 6.98 6.86
CA LEU A 57 -0.86 7.19 7.59
C LEU A 57 -0.76 6.63 9.01
N GLU A 58 -1.35 7.31 9.99
CA GLU A 58 -1.48 6.80 11.37
C GLU A 58 -2.21 5.45 11.41
N LYS A 59 -3.31 5.36 10.65
CA LYS A 59 -4.19 4.20 10.46
C LYS A 59 -5.07 4.47 9.23
N THR A 60 -5.88 3.49 8.82
CA THR A 60 -6.91 3.73 7.79
C THR A 60 -7.89 4.78 8.31
N PHE A 61 -8.15 5.84 7.53
CA PHE A 61 -8.95 7.00 7.93
C PHE A 61 -8.31 7.84 9.05
N GLY A 62 -6.99 7.76 9.20
CA GLY A 62 -6.24 8.55 10.16
C GLY A 62 -5.60 9.81 9.57
N ASP A 63 -4.80 10.45 10.41
CA ASP A 63 -3.90 11.55 10.06
C ASP A 63 -2.72 11.08 9.17
N VAL A 64 -2.11 12.05 8.49
CA VAL A 64 -0.90 11.84 7.70
C VAL A 64 0.31 12.37 8.47
N TYR A 65 1.36 11.58 8.54
CA TYR A 65 2.62 11.91 9.20
C TYR A 65 3.78 11.81 8.22
N GLU A 66 4.84 12.57 8.50
CA GLU A 66 6.16 12.40 7.95
C GLU A 66 7.12 11.97 9.07
N VAL A 67 8.05 11.07 8.78
CA VAL A 67 9.18 10.74 9.67
C VAL A 67 10.50 11.02 8.97
N GLU A 68 11.41 11.73 9.63
CA GLU A 68 12.80 11.87 9.19
C GLU A 68 13.55 10.57 9.56
N VAL A 69 14.08 9.88 8.57
CA VAL A 69 14.64 8.52 8.74
C VAL A 69 15.89 8.51 9.61
N GLU A 70 16.74 9.53 9.52
CA GLU A 70 17.99 9.59 10.29
C GLU A 70 17.75 9.82 11.79
N THR A 71 16.75 10.64 12.14
CA THR A 71 16.53 11.11 13.52
C THR A 71 15.33 10.42 14.19
N GLY A 72 14.41 9.86 13.42
CA GLY A 72 13.11 9.35 13.89
C GLY A 72 12.12 10.44 14.30
N ILE A 73 12.40 11.72 13.99
CA ILE A 73 11.48 12.83 14.31
C ILE A 73 10.21 12.71 13.48
N LEU A 74 9.06 12.79 14.16
CA LEU A 74 7.73 12.73 13.56
C LEU A 74 7.12 14.13 13.41
N THR A 75 6.59 14.41 12.22
CA THR A 75 5.87 15.65 11.88
C THR A 75 4.46 15.31 11.41
N PRO A 76 3.39 15.77 12.09
CA PRO A 76 2.04 15.63 11.57
C PRO A 76 1.81 16.61 10.42
N LEU A 77 1.33 16.12 9.29
CA LEU A 77 1.08 16.93 8.09
C LEU A 77 -0.36 17.41 7.98
N THR A 78 -1.27 16.90 8.82
CA THR A 78 -2.72 17.18 8.72
C THR A 78 -3.36 17.77 9.97
N HIS A 79 -2.60 18.01 11.04
CA HIS A 79 -3.14 18.54 12.29
C HIS A 79 -3.59 20.02 12.22
N HIS A 80 -3.22 20.76 11.18
CA HIS A 80 -3.54 22.18 11.04
C HIS A 80 -4.92 22.46 10.41
N PHE A 81 -5.71 21.42 10.09
CA PHE A 81 -7.07 21.53 9.59
C PHE A 81 -7.94 20.35 10.05
N PHE A 82 -9.27 20.50 10.01
CA PHE A 82 -10.20 19.40 10.32
C PHE A 82 -10.46 18.55 9.09
N HIS A 83 -10.49 17.23 9.25
CA HIS A 83 -10.79 16.29 8.18
C HIS A 83 -11.34 14.97 8.71
N GLU A 84 -11.82 14.16 7.77
CA GLU A 84 -12.50 12.89 8.01
C GLU A 84 -11.57 11.68 7.81
N GLY A 85 -10.29 11.95 7.57
CA GLY A 85 -9.23 10.95 7.48
C GLY A 85 -8.87 10.56 6.06
N PHE A 86 -7.69 9.95 5.91
CA PHE A 86 -7.14 9.59 4.60
C PHE A 86 -6.87 8.07 4.49
N VAL A 87 -6.82 7.59 3.26
CA VAL A 87 -6.53 6.19 2.91
C VAL A 87 -5.23 6.03 2.11
N ARG A 88 -4.69 7.10 1.52
CA ARG A 88 -3.34 7.10 0.91
C ARG A 88 -2.75 8.52 0.97
N ALA A 89 -1.42 8.60 1.09
CA ALA A 89 -0.65 9.82 0.94
C ALA A 89 0.62 9.51 0.14
N LEU A 90 0.90 10.26 -0.92
CA LEU A 90 2.04 10.06 -1.83
C LEU A 90 2.71 11.40 -2.15
N TYR A 91 4.02 11.39 -2.35
CA TYR A 91 4.72 12.58 -2.84
C TYR A 91 4.46 12.80 -4.33
N LEU A 92 4.08 14.04 -4.67
CA LEU A 92 4.10 14.56 -6.03
C LEU A 92 5.51 15.06 -6.38
N ALA A 93 5.84 15.10 -7.67
CA ALA A 93 7.15 15.49 -8.17
C ALA A 93 7.65 16.89 -7.72
N ASN A 94 6.75 17.81 -7.33
CA ASN A 94 7.11 19.12 -6.78
C ASN A 94 7.27 19.14 -5.25
N GLY A 95 7.04 18.01 -4.59
CA GLY A 95 7.05 17.82 -3.14
C GLY A 95 5.70 18.04 -2.45
N ASP A 96 4.67 18.51 -3.16
CA ASP A 96 3.29 18.49 -2.64
C ASP A 96 2.82 17.04 -2.46
N ILE A 97 1.68 16.85 -1.80
CA ILE A 97 1.22 15.53 -1.40
C ILE A 97 -0.12 15.24 -2.08
N LEU A 98 -0.19 14.12 -2.81
CA LEU A 98 -1.45 13.57 -3.26
C LEU A 98 -2.08 12.78 -2.12
N LEU A 99 -3.32 13.11 -1.77
CA LEU A 99 -4.11 12.42 -0.76
C LEU A 99 -5.30 11.72 -1.42
N SER A 100 -5.64 10.54 -0.91
CA SER A 100 -6.94 9.90 -1.17
C SER A 100 -7.71 9.81 0.15
N GLY A 101 -8.96 10.25 0.16
CA GLY A 101 -9.80 10.26 1.36
C GLY A 101 -11.20 10.80 1.09
N ALA A 102 -12.16 10.48 1.97
CA ALA A 102 -13.54 10.90 1.82
C ALA A 102 -13.80 12.29 2.41
N LYS A 103 -14.76 13.01 1.83
CA LYS A 103 -15.27 14.28 2.39
C LYS A 103 -16.00 14.13 3.73
N THR A 104 -16.56 12.95 3.99
CA THR A 104 -17.39 12.63 5.15
C THR A 104 -17.01 11.27 5.70
N PHE A 105 -17.05 11.11 7.02
CA PHE A 105 -16.82 9.83 7.68
C PHE A 105 -18.04 9.43 8.54
N ASP A 106 -18.50 8.21 8.31
CA ASP A 106 -19.52 7.57 9.15
C ASP A 106 -18.84 6.53 10.03
N ALA A 107 -18.71 6.84 11.33
CA ALA A 107 -18.10 5.92 12.29
C ALA A 107 -18.88 4.60 12.47
N THR A 108 -20.14 4.54 12.04
CA THR A 108 -20.95 3.31 12.06
C THR A 108 -20.72 2.43 10.84
N GLU A 109 -20.28 3.01 9.71
CA GLU A 109 -19.97 2.32 8.46
C GLU A 109 -18.65 2.85 7.82
N PRO A 110 -17.51 2.78 8.53
CA PRO A 110 -16.29 3.50 8.16
C PRO A 110 -15.70 3.08 6.80
N TRP A 111 -15.92 1.83 6.40
CA TRP A 111 -15.41 1.29 5.14
C TRP A 111 -16.04 1.93 3.90
N LYS A 112 -17.20 2.60 4.02
CA LYS A 112 -17.75 3.41 2.93
C LYS A 112 -16.81 4.55 2.53
N SER A 113 -16.06 5.13 3.48
CA SER A 113 -15.10 6.21 3.18
C SER A 113 -13.90 5.75 2.33
N ARG A 114 -13.70 4.44 2.15
CA ARG A 114 -12.68 3.88 1.25
C ARG A 114 -13.22 3.53 -0.14
N SER A 115 -14.54 3.55 -0.32
CA SER A 115 -15.19 3.10 -1.56
C SER A 115 -15.05 4.13 -2.68
N PRO A 116 -15.09 3.70 -3.97
CA PRO A 116 -15.01 4.61 -5.11
C PRO A 116 -16.11 5.66 -5.17
N GLU A 117 -17.21 5.51 -4.42
CA GLU A 117 -18.28 6.50 -4.35
C GLU A 117 -17.98 7.64 -3.38
N ASN A 118 -16.99 7.48 -2.49
CA ASN A 118 -16.73 8.42 -1.40
C ASN A 118 -15.27 8.91 -1.35
N ALA A 119 -14.29 8.08 -1.67
CA ALA A 119 -12.88 8.45 -1.63
C ALA A 119 -12.52 9.30 -2.85
N GLU A 120 -12.10 10.54 -2.62
CA GLU A 120 -11.69 11.48 -3.66
C GLU A 120 -10.20 11.82 -3.57
N LEU A 121 -9.64 12.30 -4.68
CA LEU A 121 -8.25 12.74 -4.73
C LEU A 121 -8.12 14.23 -4.37
N TRP A 122 -7.08 14.53 -3.62
CA TRP A 122 -6.76 15.87 -3.15
C TRP A 122 -5.28 16.18 -3.25
N VAL A 123 -4.94 17.46 -3.28
CA VAL A 123 -3.56 17.94 -3.20
C VAL A 123 -3.37 18.78 -1.95
N LEU A 124 -2.49 18.34 -1.05
CA LEU A 124 -1.99 19.11 0.09
C LEU A 124 -0.65 19.76 -0.29
N LYS A 125 -0.55 21.08 -0.12
CA LYS A 125 0.70 21.80 -0.39
C LYS A 125 1.75 21.46 0.65
N ARG A 126 2.99 21.26 0.22
CA ARG A 126 4.14 20.93 1.08
C ARG A 126 4.49 21.99 2.12
N ASP A 127 4.09 23.23 1.88
CA ASP A 127 4.30 24.34 2.82
C ASP A 127 3.25 24.37 3.95
N LEU A 128 2.27 23.46 3.90
CA LEU A 128 1.18 23.32 4.85
C LEU A 128 0.40 24.64 5.06
N SER A 129 0.37 25.50 4.05
CA SER A 129 -0.26 26.82 4.11
C SER A 129 -1.79 26.79 4.25
N GLY A 130 -2.42 25.62 4.13
CA GLY A 130 -3.86 25.44 4.28
C GLY A 130 -4.31 23.99 4.14
N PRO A 131 -5.64 23.76 4.12
CA PRO A 131 -6.22 22.43 3.85
C PRO A 131 -5.98 21.99 2.39
N PRO A 132 -6.11 20.69 2.10
CA PRO A 132 -5.91 20.17 0.75
C PRO A 132 -7.01 20.64 -0.22
N THR A 133 -6.66 20.77 -1.50
CA THR A 133 -7.59 21.13 -2.58
C THR A 133 -8.10 19.87 -3.28
N PRO A 134 -9.42 19.68 -3.45
CA PRO A 134 -9.97 18.52 -4.16
C PRO A 134 -9.68 18.61 -5.66
N LEU A 135 -9.33 17.47 -6.27
CA LEU A 135 -9.13 17.34 -7.71
C LEU A 135 -10.41 17.02 -8.48
N GLY A 136 -11.51 16.72 -7.78
CA GLY A 136 -12.84 16.51 -8.36
C GLY A 136 -13.05 15.13 -8.99
N VAL A 137 -12.19 14.16 -8.67
CA VAL A 137 -12.29 12.76 -9.13
C VAL A 137 -12.25 11.81 -7.95
N PHE A 138 -12.91 10.67 -8.10
CA PHE A 138 -12.91 9.60 -7.12
C PHE A 138 -11.83 8.57 -7.42
N CYS A 139 -11.40 7.85 -6.37
CA CYS A 139 -10.38 6.82 -6.46
C CYS A 139 -10.70 5.65 -5.55
N LYS A 140 -10.60 4.43 -6.10
CA LYS A 140 -10.61 3.20 -5.35
C LYS A 140 -9.19 2.89 -4.87
N GLU A 141 -8.93 3.21 -3.60
CA GLU A 141 -7.79 2.79 -2.77
C GLU A 141 -6.39 3.26 -3.20
N GLY A 142 -5.91 2.91 -4.41
CA GLY A 142 -4.54 3.10 -4.85
C GLY A 142 -4.40 4.02 -6.06
N PRO A 143 -4.21 5.35 -5.87
CA PRO A 143 -3.63 6.19 -6.91
C PRO A 143 -2.12 5.97 -6.99
N THR A 144 -1.51 6.37 -8.10
CA THR A 144 -0.05 6.50 -8.24
C THR A 144 0.33 7.88 -8.74
N CYS A 145 1.53 8.31 -8.38
CA CYS A 145 2.17 9.53 -8.87
C CYS A 145 3.41 9.19 -9.69
N SER A 146 3.69 9.98 -10.72
CA SER A 146 5.02 10.00 -11.33
C SER A 146 6.00 10.62 -10.34
N ARG A 147 7.21 10.03 -10.27
CA ARG A 147 8.31 10.55 -9.45
C ARG A 147 8.94 11.83 -10.03
N LYS A 148 8.70 12.14 -11.31
CA LYS A 148 9.43 13.18 -12.06
C LYS A 148 8.53 14.20 -12.75
N GLN A 149 7.25 13.87 -12.91
CA GLN A 149 6.28 14.68 -13.61
C GLN A 149 5.08 14.92 -12.70
N MET A 150 4.38 16.03 -12.92
CA MET A 150 3.10 16.28 -12.26
C MET A 150 2.00 15.44 -12.92
N LYS A 151 2.15 14.11 -12.85
CA LYS A 151 1.31 13.12 -13.53
C LYS A 151 0.81 12.12 -12.53
N ILE A 152 -0.47 11.79 -12.60
CA ILE A 152 -1.10 10.81 -11.73
C ILE A 152 -1.94 9.83 -12.55
N ALA A 153 -2.13 8.64 -11.99
CA ALA A 153 -3.12 7.70 -12.48
C ALA A 153 -3.90 7.12 -11.28
N TRP A 154 -5.15 6.76 -11.51
CA TRP A 154 -6.04 6.22 -10.48
C TRP A 154 -7.07 5.29 -11.07
N THR A 155 -7.63 4.43 -10.23
CA THR A 155 -8.67 3.48 -10.63
C THR A 155 -10.01 3.82 -9.98
N VAL A 156 -11.09 3.60 -10.72
CA VAL A 156 -12.45 3.44 -10.17
C VAL A 156 -12.96 2.06 -10.58
N ASP A 157 -13.40 1.95 -11.83
CA ASP A 157 -13.62 0.69 -12.54
C ASP A 157 -12.50 0.47 -13.58
N ASP A 158 -12.25 1.53 -14.36
CA ASP A 158 -11.16 1.65 -15.33
C ASP A 158 -9.97 2.43 -14.73
N ILE A 159 -8.82 2.38 -15.40
CA ILE A 159 -7.66 3.20 -15.06
C ILE A 159 -7.72 4.51 -15.83
N TYR A 160 -7.63 5.62 -15.10
CA TYR A 160 -7.57 6.97 -15.63
C TYR A 160 -6.20 7.59 -15.38
N MET A 161 -5.84 8.56 -16.22
CA MET A 161 -4.58 9.30 -16.10
C MET A 161 -4.81 10.78 -16.41
N ALA A 162 -4.10 11.66 -15.71
CA ALA A 162 -4.06 13.08 -16.00
C ALA A 162 -2.79 13.73 -15.43
N ASP A 163 -2.43 14.89 -15.95
CA ASP A 163 -1.47 15.78 -15.32
C ASP A 163 -2.16 16.72 -14.31
N ILE A 164 -1.43 17.08 -13.25
CA ILE A 164 -1.81 18.14 -12.32
C ILE A 164 -1.21 19.45 -12.81
N VAL A 165 -2.05 20.44 -13.06
CA VAL A 165 -1.67 21.79 -13.47
C VAL A 165 -2.07 22.81 -12.41
N TYR A 166 -1.21 23.79 -12.13
CA TYR A 166 -1.50 24.86 -11.18
C TYR A 166 -1.96 26.11 -11.92
N LYS A 167 -3.21 26.53 -11.69
CA LYS A 167 -3.74 27.80 -12.19
C LYS A 167 -3.90 28.75 -11.01
N ASN A 168 -3.16 29.86 -11.02
CA ASN A 168 -3.11 30.82 -9.90
C ASN A 168 -2.79 30.15 -8.55
N GLY A 169 -1.90 29.16 -8.55
CA GLY A 169 -1.50 28.43 -7.34
C GLY A 169 -2.53 27.41 -6.82
N ILE A 170 -3.59 27.12 -7.57
CA ILE A 170 -4.60 26.11 -7.26
C ILE A 170 -4.38 24.89 -8.17
N PRO A 171 -4.17 23.68 -7.62
CA PRO A 171 -4.01 22.47 -8.41
C PRO A 171 -5.33 22.04 -9.04
N GLN A 172 -5.27 21.59 -10.30
CA GLN A 172 -6.39 21.08 -11.08
C GLN A 172 -5.89 19.95 -11.98
N LEU A 173 -6.78 19.06 -12.39
CA LEU A 173 -6.46 18.08 -13.43
C LEU A 173 -6.48 18.74 -14.81
N SER A 174 -5.58 18.28 -15.68
CA SER A 174 -5.65 18.48 -17.12
C SER A 174 -6.82 17.69 -17.73
N GLU A 175 -6.80 17.51 -19.06
CA GLU A 175 -7.62 16.49 -19.71
C GLU A 175 -7.35 15.12 -19.07
N ILE A 176 -8.42 14.35 -18.88
CA ILE A 176 -8.40 13.03 -18.25
C ILE A 176 -8.51 11.98 -19.35
N ASP A 177 -7.50 11.12 -19.43
CA ASP A 177 -7.47 9.98 -20.33
C ASP A 177 -8.02 8.73 -19.63
N THR A 178 -8.76 7.91 -20.36
CA THR A 178 -9.06 6.53 -19.94
C THR A 178 -8.02 5.60 -20.56
N LEU A 179 -7.10 5.10 -19.74
CA LEU A 179 -5.91 4.38 -20.18
C LEU A 179 -6.17 2.88 -20.37
N VAL A 180 -6.78 2.23 -19.37
CA VAL A 180 -7.12 0.81 -19.42
C VAL A 180 -8.58 0.65 -19.07
N LYS A 181 -9.31 -0.04 -19.95
CA LYS A 181 -10.64 -0.54 -19.60
C LYS A 181 -10.57 -1.97 -19.12
N SER A 182 -11.28 -2.29 -18.05
CA SER A 182 -11.35 -3.66 -17.50
C SER A 182 -11.76 -4.69 -18.57
N GLU A 183 -12.74 -4.34 -19.41
CA GLU A 183 -13.24 -5.16 -20.52
C GLU A 183 -12.26 -5.32 -21.70
N ASN A 184 -11.13 -4.62 -21.69
CA ASN A 184 -10.11 -4.70 -22.75
C ASN A 184 -8.87 -5.49 -22.30
N LEU A 185 -8.87 -6.03 -21.09
CA LEU A 185 -7.80 -6.91 -20.66
C LEU A 185 -7.76 -8.18 -21.54
N PRO A 186 -6.55 -8.70 -21.82
CA PRO A 186 -6.40 -9.96 -22.57
C PRO A 186 -6.99 -11.13 -21.78
N GLU A 187 -7.53 -12.11 -22.50
CA GLU A 187 -7.96 -13.38 -21.90
C GLU A 187 -6.79 -14.08 -21.19
N PRO A 188 -7.01 -14.72 -20.03
CA PRO A 188 -8.30 -14.95 -19.35
C PRO A 188 -8.72 -13.83 -18.37
N LEU A 189 -8.03 -12.68 -18.39
CA LEU A 189 -8.18 -11.60 -17.40
C LEU A 189 -9.26 -10.58 -17.79
N ASN A 190 -10.00 -10.84 -18.87
CA ASN A 190 -11.02 -9.94 -19.36
C ASN A 190 -12.08 -9.64 -18.28
N GLY A 191 -12.38 -8.36 -18.05
CA GLY A 191 -13.35 -7.95 -17.03
C GLY A 191 -12.86 -8.04 -15.59
N TRP A 192 -11.56 -8.30 -15.37
CA TRP A 192 -10.98 -8.25 -14.03
C TRP A 192 -10.96 -6.83 -13.48
N ARG A 193 -11.03 -6.70 -12.15
CA ARG A 193 -10.93 -5.42 -11.47
C ARG A 193 -9.50 -4.92 -11.58
N LEU A 194 -9.35 -3.62 -11.69
CA LEU A 194 -8.05 -2.97 -11.81
C LEU A 194 -7.69 -2.29 -10.48
N GLU A 195 -6.41 -2.08 -10.26
CA GLU A 195 -5.88 -1.15 -9.26
C GLU A 195 -4.53 -0.61 -9.72
N THR A 196 -4.37 0.71 -9.68
CA THR A 196 -3.16 1.36 -10.20
C THR A 196 -2.04 1.32 -9.16
N GLN A 197 -0.79 1.11 -9.58
CA GLN A 197 0.32 0.94 -8.63
C GLN A 197 1.51 1.87 -8.89
N ASN A 198 2.18 1.80 -10.04
CA ASN A 198 3.35 2.66 -10.32
C ASN A 198 3.51 3.04 -11.79
N PHE A 199 4.02 4.24 -12.07
CA PHE A 199 4.68 4.52 -13.34
C PHE A 199 6.07 3.89 -13.38
N ARG A 200 6.47 3.33 -14.53
CA ARG A 200 7.75 2.66 -14.71
C ARG A 200 8.88 3.67 -14.97
N PRO A 201 9.83 3.82 -14.03
CA PRO A 201 11.01 4.67 -14.25
C PRO A 201 11.92 4.05 -15.32
N PRO A 202 12.86 4.84 -15.88
CA PRO A 202 13.14 6.23 -15.54
C PRO A 202 12.31 7.25 -16.33
N PHE A 203 11.46 6.81 -17.26
CA PHE A 203 10.78 7.69 -18.21
C PHE A 203 9.26 7.79 -18.02
N ASP A 204 8.66 6.92 -17.20
CA ASP A 204 7.22 6.83 -16.98
C ASP A 204 6.44 6.53 -18.28
N ASN A 205 7.03 5.76 -19.19
CA ASN A 205 6.40 5.35 -20.46
C ASN A 205 5.51 4.11 -20.33
N GLU A 206 5.46 3.50 -19.16
CA GLU A 206 4.60 2.35 -18.86
C GLU A 206 3.96 2.58 -17.50
N LEU A 207 2.69 2.18 -17.36
CA LEU A 207 2.01 2.12 -16.08
C LEU A 207 1.86 0.66 -15.66
N ILE A 208 2.32 0.34 -14.45
CA ILE A 208 2.16 -0.95 -13.80
C ILE A 208 0.93 -0.91 -12.90
N PHE A 209 0.09 -1.93 -13.01
CA PHE A 209 -1.18 -2.05 -12.31
C PHE A 209 -1.46 -3.50 -11.91
N ASN A 210 -2.34 -3.66 -10.94
CA ASN A 210 -2.88 -4.95 -10.52
C ASN A 210 -4.14 -5.25 -11.34
N ALA A 211 -4.24 -6.46 -11.89
CA ALA A 211 -5.52 -7.02 -12.34
C ALA A 211 -5.92 -8.13 -11.36
N HIS A 212 -7.10 -8.03 -10.74
CA HIS A 212 -7.57 -8.97 -9.74
C HIS A 212 -9.06 -9.33 -9.89
N PHE A 213 -9.46 -10.52 -9.43
CA PHE A 213 -10.87 -10.93 -9.49
C PHE A 213 -11.41 -11.55 -8.19
N PRO A 214 -12.64 -11.21 -7.74
CA PRO A 214 -13.16 -11.70 -6.46
C PRO A 214 -13.69 -13.14 -6.48
N SER A 215 -13.99 -13.73 -7.66
CA SER A 215 -14.76 -14.98 -7.71
C SER A 215 -13.98 -16.24 -7.33
N VAL A 216 -12.65 -16.19 -7.34
CA VAL A 216 -11.77 -17.31 -6.93
C VAL A 216 -10.85 -16.83 -5.83
N GLU A 217 -11.42 -16.40 -4.69
CA GLU A 217 -10.70 -15.93 -3.48
C GLU A 217 -9.30 -15.36 -3.80
N TYR A 218 -9.37 -14.41 -4.76
CA TYR A 218 -8.41 -13.41 -5.18
C TYR A 218 -7.14 -13.87 -5.87
N GLU A 219 -7.32 -14.25 -7.11
CA GLU A 219 -6.29 -14.18 -8.13
C GLU A 219 -5.91 -12.72 -8.40
N ALA A 220 -4.61 -12.44 -8.48
CA ALA A 220 -4.06 -11.13 -8.80
C ALA A 220 -2.82 -11.30 -9.67
N GLU A 221 -2.68 -10.45 -10.68
CA GLU A 221 -1.59 -10.44 -11.65
C GLU A 221 -0.95 -9.06 -11.72
N VAL A 222 0.38 -9.05 -11.87
CA VAL A 222 1.17 -7.86 -12.16
C VAL A 222 1.08 -7.56 -13.65
N MET A 223 0.41 -6.47 -14.00
CA MET A 223 0.17 -6.05 -15.37
C MET A 223 0.90 -4.75 -15.69
N GLY A 224 1.23 -4.54 -16.96
CA GLY A 224 1.74 -3.26 -17.46
C GLY A 224 1.04 -2.82 -18.74
N ILE A 225 0.90 -1.52 -18.92
CA ILE A 225 0.47 -0.90 -20.18
C ILE A 225 1.50 0.13 -20.66
N ASP A 226 2.00 -0.09 -21.87
CA ASP A 226 2.86 0.89 -22.55
C ASP A 226 2.02 2.10 -22.98
N LEU A 227 2.38 3.29 -22.51
CA LEU A 227 1.59 4.52 -22.68
C LEU A 227 1.66 5.08 -24.10
N GLN A 228 2.61 4.63 -24.92
CA GLN A 228 2.73 5.07 -26.31
C GLN A 228 1.93 4.17 -27.26
N THR A 229 1.96 2.86 -27.03
CA THR A 229 1.42 1.85 -27.94
C THR A 229 0.10 1.25 -27.46
N GLY A 230 -0.25 1.42 -26.18
CA GLY A 230 -1.40 0.78 -25.54
C GLY A 230 -1.24 -0.73 -25.35
N LYS A 231 -0.06 -1.29 -25.59
CA LYS A 231 0.19 -2.72 -25.44
C LYS A 231 0.16 -3.10 -23.96
N ILE A 232 -0.67 -4.10 -23.63
CA ILE A 232 -0.78 -4.68 -22.28
C ILE A 232 0.08 -5.95 -22.17
N VAL A 233 0.78 -6.11 -21.04
CA VAL A 233 1.63 -7.27 -20.71
C VAL A 233 1.26 -7.79 -19.32
N ASN A 234 1.18 -9.12 -19.16
CA ASN A 234 1.18 -9.78 -17.85
C ASN A 234 2.61 -10.22 -17.50
N TYR A 235 3.13 -9.79 -16.35
CA TYR A 235 4.49 -10.09 -15.90
C TYR A 235 4.60 -11.27 -14.92
N SER A 236 3.58 -11.56 -14.11
CA SER A 236 3.64 -12.62 -13.07
C SER A 236 3.28 -14.01 -13.58
N GLN A 237 2.26 -14.12 -14.44
CA GLN A 237 1.86 -15.33 -15.17
C GLN A 237 1.83 -16.63 -14.33
N ARG A 238 1.27 -16.60 -13.10
CA ARG A 238 1.35 -17.74 -12.17
C ARG A 238 0.05 -18.54 -12.07
N GLU A 239 0.16 -19.86 -11.87
CA GLU A 239 -1.02 -20.74 -11.75
C GLU A 239 -1.71 -20.65 -10.38
N ASP A 240 -0.95 -20.43 -9.30
CA ASP A 240 -1.43 -20.23 -7.94
C ASP A 240 -1.34 -18.73 -7.56
N ARG A 241 -2.48 -18.05 -7.60
CA ARG A 241 -2.53 -16.62 -7.90
C ARG A 241 -2.77 -15.78 -6.65
N TYR A 242 -1.83 -14.91 -6.32
CA TYR A 242 -2.03 -13.59 -5.71
C TYR A 242 -0.67 -12.89 -5.75
N ASP A 243 -0.47 -12.08 -6.78
CA ASP A 243 0.74 -11.28 -6.99
C ASP A 243 0.33 -9.84 -7.24
N GLU A 244 0.31 -9.04 -6.17
CA GLU A 244 -0.06 -7.62 -6.23
C GLU A 244 1.20 -6.73 -6.31
N PRO A 245 1.36 -5.94 -7.38
CA PRO A 245 2.47 -5.00 -7.48
C PRO A 245 2.29 -3.83 -6.52
N GLU A 246 3.39 -3.26 -6.00
CA GLU A 246 3.32 -2.17 -5.02
C GLU A 246 4.35 -1.06 -5.30
N GLY A 247 5.65 -1.35 -5.14
CA GLY A 247 6.73 -0.37 -5.26
C GLY A 247 7.77 -0.76 -6.31
N ILE A 248 8.09 0.12 -7.26
CA ILE A 248 9.01 -0.16 -8.37
C ILE A 248 10.43 0.33 -8.11
N PHE A 249 11.43 -0.45 -8.53
CA PHE A 249 12.83 -0.03 -8.44
C PHE A 249 13.14 1.09 -9.45
N PRO A 250 14.03 2.03 -9.12
CA PRO A 250 14.31 3.20 -9.96
C PRO A 250 14.99 2.87 -11.30
N ASP A 251 15.55 1.67 -11.45
CA ASP A 251 16.06 1.18 -12.73
C ASP A 251 14.97 0.70 -13.69
N GLY A 252 13.73 0.59 -13.21
CA GLY A 252 12.56 0.12 -13.96
C GLY A 252 12.61 -1.36 -14.31
N LYS A 253 13.55 -2.13 -13.78
CA LYS A 253 13.72 -3.55 -14.15
C LYS A 253 12.94 -4.49 -13.25
N HIS A 254 12.64 -4.05 -12.04
CA HIS A 254 11.97 -4.89 -11.06
C HIS A 254 10.91 -4.12 -10.30
N ILE A 255 9.89 -4.84 -9.83
CA ILE A 255 8.87 -4.32 -8.93
C ILE A 255 8.73 -5.20 -7.70
N LEU A 256 8.39 -4.58 -6.58
CA LEU A 256 8.02 -5.27 -5.36
C LEU A 256 6.60 -5.81 -5.47
N VAL A 257 6.41 -7.03 -5.01
CA VAL A 257 5.15 -7.77 -5.09
C VAL A 257 4.76 -8.27 -3.71
N GLU A 258 3.55 -7.95 -3.29
CA GLU A 258 2.84 -8.64 -2.22
C GLU A 258 2.35 -9.98 -2.77
N SER A 259 2.89 -11.08 -2.23
CA SER A 259 2.51 -12.40 -2.71
C SER A 259 2.33 -13.41 -1.59
N THR A 260 1.38 -14.32 -1.80
CA THR A 260 1.12 -15.44 -0.90
C THR A 260 1.82 -16.72 -1.36
N ARG A 261 2.75 -16.63 -2.33
CA ARG A 261 3.26 -17.80 -3.06
C ARG A 261 3.85 -18.95 -2.26
N HIS A 262 4.45 -18.66 -1.10
CA HIS A 262 4.98 -19.71 -0.22
C HIS A 262 3.90 -20.34 0.68
N HIS A 263 2.80 -19.62 0.91
CA HIS A 263 1.68 -20.04 1.74
C HIS A 263 0.34 -19.62 1.08
N PRO A 264 -0.01 -20.18 -0.08
CA PRO A 264 -1.16 -19.71 -0.87
C PRO A 264 -2.51 -20.11 -0.26
N LYS A 265 -2.52 -20.94 0.79
CA LYS A 265 -3.73 -21.51 1.39
C LYS A 265 -3.77 -21.42 2.91
N ARG A 266 -4.97 -21.20 3.45
CA ARG A 266 -5.30 -21.36 4.88
C ARG A 266 -6.35 -22.47 5.01
N GLY A 267 -5.89 -23.66 5.38
CA GLY A 267 -6.69 -24.88 5.22
C GLY A 267 -6.82 -25.24 3.75
N GLU A 268 -8.04 -25.48 3.28
CA GLU A 268 -8.32 -25.79 1.86
C GLU A 268 -8.51 -24.55 0.98
N ARG A 269 -8.63 -23.39 1.62
CA ARG A 269 -9.00 -22.10 1.02
C ARG A 269 -7.79 -21.31 0.56
N THR A 270 -7.84 -20.65 -0.61
CA THR A 270 -6.82 -19.66 -0.97
C THR A 270 -6.88 -18.45 -0.03
N THR A 271 -5.76 -17.72 0.12
CA THR A 271 -5.70 -16.70 1.17
C THR A 271 -4.71 -15.58 0.91
N TRP A 272 -5.05 -14.41 1.43
CA TRP A 272 -4.20 -13.22 1.63
C TRP A 272 -3.59 -13.12 3.02
N ASP A 273 -3.80 -14.15 3.84
CA ASP A 273 -3.34 -14.10 5.21
C ASP A 273 -1.83 -14.19 5.31
N TYR A 274 -1.16 -14.75 4.33
CA TYR A 274 0.26 -15.04 4.42
C TYR A 274 1.09 -14.28 3.38
N ILE A 275 0.72 -13.02 3.14
CA ILE A 275 1.47 -12.12 2.26
C ILE A 275 2.88 -11.90 2.81
N ASP A 276 3.84 -11.91 1.89
CA ASP A 276 5.24 -11.57 2.10
C ASP A 276 5.75 -10.85 0.86
N LEU A 277 6.95 -10.27 0.95
CA LEU A 277 7.47 -9.41 -0.12
C LEU A 277 8.47 -10.12 -1.03
N TYR A 278 8.26 -9.94 -2.33
CA TYR A 278 9.07 -10.47 -3.42
C TYR A 278 9.48 -9.35 -4.36
N LYS A 279 10.46 -9.65 -5.21
CA LYS A 279 10.93 -8.79 -6.28
C LYS A 279 10.75 -9.52 -7.59
N LEU A 280 9.86 -9.02 -8.45
CA LEU A 280 9.54 -9.57 -9.76
C LEU A 280 10.32 -8.84 -10.86
N SER A 281 10.85 -9.59 -11.83
CA SER A 281 11.43 -9.04 -13.06
C SER A 281 10.35 -8.56 -14.04
N LEU A 282 10.52 -7.35 -14.57
CA LEU A 282 9.64 -6.73 -15.57
C LEU A 282 10.17 -6.92 -17.01
N ASP A 283 10.87 -8.03 -17.28
CA ASP A 283 11.34 -8.43 -18.61
C ASP A 283 10.45 -9.50 -19.27
N GLY A 284 9.38 -9.92 -18.57
CA GLY A 284 8.43 -10.95 -19.03
C GLY A 284 8.85 -12.38 -18.72
N SER A 285 9.95 -12.59 -17.97
CA SER A 285 10.38 -13.93 -17.54
C SER A 285 9.58 -14.51 -16.38
N ALA A 286 8.80 -13.69 -15.67
CA ALA A 286 8.15 -14.01 -14.40
C ALA A 286 9.12 -14.42 -13.26
N GLU A 287 10.41 -14.14 -13.41
CA GLU A 287 11.40 -14.42 -12.38
C GLU A 287 11.15 -13.59 -11.11
N MET A 288 11.12 -14.27 -9.96
CA MET A 288 10.80 -13.66 -8.67
C MET A 288 11.79 -14.07 -7.59
N GLU A 289 12.34 -13.09 -6.89
CA GLU A 289 13.21 -13.24 -5.73
C GLU A 289 12.42 -12.97 -4.44
N ARG A 290 12.48 -13.88 -3.46
CA ARG A 290 11.92 -13.62 -2.12
C ARG A 290 12.82 -12.67 -1.34
N LEU A 291 12.25 -11.60 -0.80
CA LEU A 291 13.02 -10.59 -0.06
C LEU A 291 12.89 -10.75 1.46
N THR A 292 11.65 -10.95 1.92
CA THR A 292 11.30 -11.01 3.34
C THR A 292 10.81 -12.40 3.74
N PHE A 293 10.61 -12.60 5.04
CA PHE A 293 10.22 -13.88 5.64
C PHE A 293 9.21 -13.70 6.77
N PHE A 294 8.35 -12.66 6.71
CA PHE A 294 7.46 -12.32 7.81
C PHE A 294 6.36 -13.37 8.04
N ASN A 295 6.01 -14.09 6.98
CA ASN A 295 4.95 -15.10 7.01
C ASN A 295 5.41 -16.49 7.49
N GLU A 296 6.71 -16.75 7.73
CA GLU A 296 7.20 -18.10 8.09
C GLU A 296 6.55 -18.64 9.38
N GLY A 297 6.33 -17.74 10.35
CA GLY A 297 5.67 -18.08 11.61
C GLY A 297 4.14 -18.10 11.52
N LEU A 298 3.55 -17.82 10.34
CA LEU A 298 2.11 -17.69 10.09
C LEU A 298 1.39 -16.77 11.08
N LYS A 299 2.09 -15.73 11.57
CA LYS A 299 1.60 -14.73 12.52
C LYS A 299 1.63 -13.32 11.99
N PHE A 300 2.61 -13.01 11.14
CA PHE A 300 2.81 -11.69 10.57
C PHE A 300 2.77 -11.73 9.05
N LYS A 301 2.56 -10.55 8.46
CA LYS A 301 2.67 -10.28 7.03
C LYS A 301 3.60 -9.09 6.85
N ALA A 302 4.30 -9.01 5.72
CA ALA A 302 4.97 -7.79 5.26
C ALA A 302 4.21 -7.28 4.03
N THR A 303 3.82 -6.00 4.06
CA THR A 303 2.91 -5.42 3.05
C THR A 303 3.30 -3.97 2.73
N ASN A 304 2.69 -3.43 1.69
CA ASN A 304 2.72 -2.07 1.16
C ASN A 304 4.14 -1.52 1.06
N PRO A 305 5.05 -2.24 0.36
CA PRO A 305 6.41 -1.82 0.28
C PRO A 305 6.63 -0.75 -0.80
N VAL A 306 7.58 0.14 -0.54
CA VAL A 306 8.04 1.19 -1.45
C VAL A 306 9.56 1.20 -1.50
N VAL A 307 10.13 1.62 -2.63
CA VAL A 307 11.58 1.67 -2.85
C VAL A 307 12.03 3.13 -2.90
N SER A 308 13.18 3.44 -2.29
CA SER A 308 13.79 4.78 -2.39
C SER A 308 14.29 5.07 -3.81
N ASP A 309 14.37 6.34 -4.20
CA ASP A 309 14.78 6.74 -5.57
C ASP A 309 16.22 6.34 -5.94
N ASP A 310 17.08 6.09 -4.96
CA ASP A 310 18.43 5.56 -5.16
C ASP A 310 18.45 4.01 -5.24
N GLY A 311 17.32 3.36 -4.98
CA GLY A 311 17.15 1.90 -5.03
C GLY A 311 17.78 1.17 -3.84
N ARG A 312 18.32 1.88 -2.85
CA ARG A 312 19.04 1.28 -1.73
C ARG A 312 18.13 0.73 -0.65
N TYR A 313 17.00 1.39 -0.40
CA TYR A 313 16.12 1.07 0.70
C TYR A 313 14.76 0.61 0.20
N MET A 314 14.21 -0.38 0.90
CA MET A 314 12.78 -0.70 0.85
C MET A 314 12.17 -0.31 2.19
N ALA A 315 11.14 0.53 2.18
CA ALA A 315 10.30 0.76 3.35
C ALA A 315 9.01 -0.04 3.19
N PHE A 316 8.49 -0.61 4.28
CA PHE A 316 7.30 -1.45 4.24
C PHE A 316 6.63 -1.49 5.62
N GLN A 317 5.35 -1.84 5.66
CA GLN A 317 4.65 -2.07 6.92
C GLN A 317 4.65 -3.54 7.30
N TYR A 318 4.47 -3.83 8.59
CA TYR A 318 4.11 -5.18 9.04
C TYR A 318 2.64 -5.22 9.51
N SER A 319 2.01 -6.36 9.28
CA SER A 319 0.61 -6.63 9.62
C SER A 319 0.48 -7.93 10.40
N ILE A 320 -0.66 -8.14 11.06
CA ILE A 320 -0.96 -9.40 11.77
C ILE A 320 -1.87 -10.27 10.88
N VAL A 321 -1.60 -11.57 10.89
CA VAL A 321 -2.43 -12.56 10.19
C VAL A 321 -3.89 -12.50 10.65
N GLY A 322 -4.83 -12.50 9.71
CA GLY A 322 -6.28 -12.39 9.97
C GLY A 322 -6.82 -10.96 10.04
N GLU A 323 -5.97 -9.93 10.03
CA GLU A 323 -6.42 -8.54 9.89
C GLU A 323 -6.78 -8.20 8.44
N THR A 324 -7.64 -7.19 8.28
CA THR A 324 -8.01 -6.64 6.97
C THR A 324 -6.77 -6.15 6.22
N THR A 325 -6.69 -6.47 4.93
CA THR A 325 -5.60 -6.05 4.04
C THR A 325 -5.39 -4.54 4.08
N GLY A 326 -4.13 -4.12 4.13
CA GLY A 326 -3.71 -2.72 4.23
C GLY A 326 -3.57 -2.17 5.65
N ILE A 327 -4.07 -2.85 6.69
CA ILE A 327 -3.80 -2.46 8.09
C ILE A 327 -2.33 -2.71 8.42
N GLY A 328 -1.64 -1.71 8.97
CA GLY A 328 -0.24 -1.80 9.38
C GLY A 328 -0.03 -1.38 10.84
N HIS A 329 1.04 -1.88 11.46
CA HIS A 329 1.40 -1.62 12.86
C HIS A 329 2.74 -0.90 13.03
N GLY A 330 3.24 -0.27 11.97
CA GLY A 330 4.53 0.40 11.94
C GLY A 330 5.32 0.12 10.67
N ILE A 331 6.25 1.02 10.40
CA ILE A 331 7.09 1.02 9.20
C ILE A 331 8.48 0.50 9.56
N LEU A 332 9.00 -0.39 8.71
CA LEU A 332 10.37 -0.89 8.73
C LEU A 332 11.11 -0.45 7.49
N ILE A 333 12.44 -0.33 7.59
CA ILE A 333 13.35 -0.12 6.48
C ILE A 333 14.28 -1.32 6.34
N TRP A 334 14.38 -1.83 5.12
CA TRP A 334 15.35 -2.82 4.68
C TRP A 334 16.44 -2.13 3.85
N ASP A 335 17.71 -2.26 4.26
CA ASP A 335 18.88 -1.73 3.55
C ASP A 335 19.53 -2.85 2.71
N PHE A 336 19.32 -2.81 1.39
CA PHE A 336 19.84 -3.84 0.47
C PHE A 336 21.38 -3.87 0.42
N GLU A 337 22.05 -2.75 0.62
CA GLU A 337 23.51 -2.69 0.64
C GLU A 337 24.08 -3.33 1.91
N LYS A 338 23.53 -2.99 3.07
CA LYS A 338 23.90 -3.64 4.34
C LYS A 338 23.61 -5.14 4.30
N GLN A 339 22.50 -5.56 3.70
CA GLN A 339 22.18 -6.97 3.55
C GLN A 339 23.24 -7.71 2.73
N LYS A 340 23.68 -7.12 1.60
CA LYS A 340 24.73 -7.69 0.74
C LYS A 340 26.06 -7.80 1.48
N GLN A 341 26.43 -6.79 2.25
CA GLN A 341 27.65 -6.81 3.07
C GLN A 341 27.58 -7.89 4.16
N TYR A 342 26.44 -7.98 4.86
CA TYR A 342 26.21 -8.99 5.88
C TYR A 342 26.31 -10.42 5.33
N LYS A 343 25.68 -10.70 4.17
CA LYS A 343 25.76 -12.02 3.51
C LYS A 343 27.20 -12.39 3.11
N LYS A 344 28.01 -11.44 2.65
CA LYS A 344 29.42 -11.70 2.32
C LYS A 344 30.22 -12.10 3.56
N GLN A 345 30.05 -11.38 4.67
CA GLN A 345 30.73 -11.67 5.93
C GLN A 345 30.38 -13.06 6.49
N GLN A 346 29.14 -13.51 6.31
CA GLN A 346 28.70 -14.85 6.73
C GLN A 346 29.30 -15.98 5.89
N ASN A 347 29.58 -15.73 4.60
CA ASN A 347 30.16 -16.74 3.70
C ASN A 347 31.70 -16.86 3.82
N GLU A 348 32.35 -15.88 4.44
CA GLU A 348 33.79 -15.86 4.70
C GLU A 348 34.18 -16.47 6.06
N GLN A 349 33.18 -16.86 6.87
CA GLN A 349 33.30 -17.60 8.13
C GLN A 349 32.97 -19.09 7.90
#